data_AF-F5Y7P6-F1
#
_entry.id   AF-F5Y7P6-F1
#
_cell.length_a   1.000
_cell.length_b   1.000
_cell.length_c   1.000
_cell.angle_alpha   90.00
_cell.angle_beta   90.00
_cell.angle_gamma   90.00
#
_symmetry.space_group_name_H-M   'P 1'
#
loop_
_entity.id
_entity.type
_entity.pdbx_description
1 polymer ?
#
loop_
_entity_poly.entity_id
_entity_poly.type
_entity_poly.pdbx_seq_one_letter_code
_entity_poly.pdbx_strand_id
1 'polypeptide(L)'
;MAEPVGDESIYYRLKELKEGTIQYTDTSNALRLVREHGKDIRYNAAWKKWVVWTDNHWQIDEGFLIHDKGLAVIHSIYDQMLKTDDYRDRMEIEKYALQSEALRRRKAFIESASLMKEMNITSTDVDKDPWLFNVENGTIDLRKNEFREHRREDMITKIAQVHYDEKADCPVWKQFIREVMDYKGELIEFLQRAAGWALTGDTSEQTMFILFGSGANGKSTFLNVLMKLLGDYAIAASTETFMKRSGDQISNDIARLRGTRFVVTSEAEQGKRLSEPLIKQITGTDAMTARFLYGEYFEFIPTFKIFMASNHKPMIKGTDNGIWRRIKLIPFITTIAPEKQDKHLEQKLMEEGPGILNWLIAGCQYWFKTGLAAPAVVTSATEEYRSEMDVLGAFIKECCIQSPGVSVQARELFKAYQEWCEENNERAFSERFMAMRLKEMGLEKWRTAEARFWRGIMLKAELS
;
A
#
# COMPACT_ATOMS: atom_id res chain seq x y z
N MET A 1 31.55 65.48 4.37
CA MET A 1 32.78 64.66 4.33
C MET A 1 32.52 63.41 5.17
N ALA A 2 32.28 62.21 4.65
CA ALA A 2 32.66 61.62 3.36
C ALA A 2 31.44 61.14 2.56
N GLU A 3 31.52 61.24 1.24
CA GLU A 3 30.58 60.62 0.29
C GLU A 3 30.78 59.09 0.28
N PRO A 4 29.69 58.30 0.26
CA PRO A 4 29.82 56.88 -0.03
C PRO A 4 30.18 56.72 -1.51
N VAL A 5 31.35 56.13 -1.73
CA VAL A 5 31.91 55.75 -3.03
C VAL A 5 30.84 55.00 -3.83
N GLY A 6 30.46 55.60 -4.96
CA GLY A 6 29.51 55.02 -5.90
C GLY A 6 30.04 53.71 -6.46
N ASP A 7 29.25 52.66 -6.29
CA ASP A 7 29.41 51.40 -7.02
C ASP A 7 28.91 51.61 -8.47
N GLU A 8 29.65 52.43 -9.23
CA GLU A 8 29.40 52.68 -10.65
C GLU A 8 29.60 51.42 -11.52
N SER A 9 30.08 50.31 -10.94
CA SER A 9 30.35 49.08 -11.67
C SER A 9 29.09 48.26 -12.00
N ILE A 10 28.02 48.40 -11.22
CA ILE A 10 26.75 47.67 -11.43
C ILE A 10 25.85 48.36 -12.47
N TYR A 11 26.02 49.66 -12.71
CA TYR A 11 25.13 50.44 -13.60
C TYR A 11 25.37 50.23 -15.10
N TYR A 12 26.55 49.76 -15.53
CA TYR A 12 26.88 49.69 -16.96
C TYR A 12 26.17 48.55 -17.73
N ARG A 13 25.61 47.53 -17.08
CA ARG A 13 24.75 46.53 -17.75
C ARG A 13 23.27 46.90 -17.79
N LEU A 14 22.83 47.88 -17.00
CA LEU A 14 21.41 48.25 -16.87
C LEU A 14 20.93 49.24 -17.93
N LYS A 15 21.83 50.01 -18.58
CA LYS A 15 21.43 50.97 -19.64
C LYS A 15 20.85 50.31 -20.90
N GLU A 16 21.12 49.03 -21.13
CA GLU A 16 20.56 48.27 -22.27
C GLU A 16 19.35 47.41 -21.89
N LEU A 17 19.03 47.30 -20.59
CA LEU A 17 17.90 46.53 -20.10
C LEU A 17 16.61 47.34 -20.25
N LYS A 18 15.97 47.22 -21.41
CA LYS A 18 14.61 47.71 -21.60
C LYS A 18 13.64 46.74 -20.95
N GLU A 19 12.64 47.26 -20.24
CA GLU A 19 11.50 46.47 -19.78
C GLU A 19 10.90 45.73 -20.98
N GLY A 20 10.85 44.38 -20.91
CA GLY A 20 10.43 43.53 -22.04
C GLY A 20 11.52 43.02 -22.99
N THR A 21 12.81 43.33 -22.79
CA THR A 21 13.90 42.70 -23.56
C THR A 21 14.24 41.29 -23.07
N ILE A 22 14.40 40.36 -24.03
CA ILE A 22 14.79 38.97 -23.76
C ILE A 22 16.23 38.95 -23.27
N GLN A 23 16.43 38.50 -22.03
CA GLN A 23 17.78 38.23 -21.52
C GLN A 23 18.25 36.83 -21.96
N TYR A 24 19.54 36.72 -22.22
CA TYR A 24 20.20 35.48 -22.63
C TYR A 24 20.93 34.83 -21.45
N THR A 25 20.15 34.36 -20.48
CA THR A 25 20.63 33.78 -19.22
C THR A 25 20.01 32.43 -18.92
N ASP A 26 20.60 31.67 -17.99
CA ASP A 26 20.02 30.41 -17.50
C ASP A 26 18.67 30.66 -16.81
N THR A 27 18.50 31.77 -16.09
CA THR A 27 17.20 32.18 -15.53
C THR A 27 16.15 32.41 -16.61
N SER A 28 16.54 32.96 -17.76
CA SER A 28 15.63 33.19 -18.89
C SER A 28 15.21 31.87 -19.55
N ASN A 29 16.14 30.92 -19.67
CA ASN A 29 15.81 29.56 -20.11
C ASN A 29 14.91 28.81 -19.11
N ALA A 30 15.11 29.02 -17.81
CA ALA A 30 14.22 28.46 -16.79
C ALA A 30 12.79 29.02 -16.92
N LEU A 31 12.65 30.34 -17.15
CA LEU A 31 11.36 30.97 -17.40
C LEU A 31 10.72 30.49 -18.72
N ARG A 32 11.53 30.22 -19.76
CA ARG A 32 11.03 29.61 -21.02
C ARG A 32 10.54 28.19 -20.78
N LEU A 33 11.30 27.36 -20.08
CA LEU A 33 10.90 26.00 -19.68
C LEU A 33 9.55 26.02 -18.95
N VAL A 34 9.39 26.92 -17.98
CA VAL A 34 8.14 27.06 -17.23
C VAL A 34 7.01 27.60 -18.10
N ARG A 35 7.26 28.54 -19.01
CA ARG A 35 6.24 29.05 -19.94
C ARG A 35 5.75 27.98 -20.91
N GLU A 36 6.67 27.20 -21.47
CA GLU A 36 6.38 26.20 -22.51
C GLU A 36 5.87 24.88 -21.93
N HIS A 37 6.40 24.48 -20.76
CA HIS A 37 6.16 23.16 -20.17
C HIS A 37 5.68 23.20 -18.71
N GLY A 38 5.47 24.37 -18.11
CA GLY A 38 5.10 24.52 -16.70
C GLY A 38 3.79 23.85 -16.31
N LYS A 39 2.91 23.51 -17.26
CA LYS A 39 1.72 22.69 -16.97
C LYS A 39 2.04 21.20 -16.78
N ASP A 40 3.16 20.74 -17.32
CA ASP A 40 3.55 19.32 -17.39
C ASP A 40 4.71 18.95 -16.47
N ILE A 41 5.23 19.90 -15.68
CA ILE A 41 6.37 19.67 -14.81
C ILE A 41 6.07 20.16 -13.40
N ARG A 42 6.46 19.36 -12.41
CA ARG A 42 6.44 19.72 -10.98
C ARG A 42 7.72 19.23 -10.34
N TYR A 43 8.11 19.81 -9.22
CA TYR A 43 9.30 19.46 -8.49
C TYR A 43 8.97 19.20 -7.02
N ASN A 44 9.43 18.06 -6.50
CA ASN A 44 9.33 17.74 -5.09
C ASN A 44 10.70 17.85 -4.44
N ALA A 45 10.89 18.90 -3.63
CA ALA A 45 12.17 19.19 -2.99
C ALA A 45 12.59 18.11 -1.97
N ALA A 46 11.63 17.47 -1.29
CA ALA A 46 11.93 16.40 -0.34
C ALA A 46 12.46 15.14 -1.05
N TRP A 47 11.93 14.84 -2.25
CA TRP A 47 12.41 13.73 -3.07
C TRP A 47 13.65 14.08 -3.88
N LYS A 48 13.92 15.39 -4.09
CA LYS A 48 14.91 15.91 -5.05
C LYS A 48 14.65 15.36 -6.46
N LYS A 49 13.38 15.32 -6.85
CA LYS A 49 12.90 14.71 -8.08
C LYS A 49 11.91 15.62 -8.80
N TRP A 50 12.04 15.65 -10.12
CA TRP A 50 10.98 16.12 -11.00
C TRP A 50 9.86 15.08 -11.09
N VAL A 51 8.66 15.58 -11.30
CA VAL A 51 7.48 14.80 -11.61
C VAL A 51 6.92 15.38 -12.90
N VAL A 52 6.79 14.55 -13.92
CA VAL A 52 6.53 14.97 -15.29
C VAL A 52 5.25 14.33 -15.79
N TRP A 53 4.37 15.13 -16.38
CA TRP A 53 3.13 14.65 -16.98
C TRP A 53 3.42 13.89 -18.28
N THR A 54 2.88 12.68 -18.40
CA THR A 54 3.06 11.74 -19.54
C THR A 54 1.74 11.46 -20.28
N ASP A 55 0.89 12.48 -20.39
CA ASP A 55 -0.46 12.45 -20.99
C ASP A 55 -1.53 11.71 -20.19
N ASN A 56 -1.17 10.70 -19.38
CA ASN A 56 -2.10 9.94 -18.57
C ASN A 56 -1.88 10.02 -17.04
N HIS A 57 -0.66 10.33 -16.57
CA HIS A 57 -0.36 10.53 -15.15
C HIS A 57 0.89 11.37 -14.94
N TRP A 58 1.16 11.69 -13.67
CA TRP A 58 2.37 12.36 -13.22
C TRP A 58 3.45 11.33 -12.89
N GLN A 59 4.43 11.14 -13.76
CA GLN A 59 5.51 10.19 -13.56
C GLN A 59 6.66 10.82 -12.76
N ILE A 60 7.14 10.13 -11.73
CA ILE A 60 8.38 10.52 -11.05
C ILE A 60 9.54 10.30 -12.03
N ASP A 61 10.34 11.34 -12.27
CA ASP A 61 11.36 11.30 -13.31
C ASP A 61 12.57 10.42 -12.90
N GLU A 62 12.65 9.26 -13.54
CA GLU A 62 13.78 8.34 -13.50
C GLU A 62 14.48 8.22 -14.85
N GLY A 63 13.86 8.74 -15.93
CA GLY A 63 14.28 8.58 -17.32
C GLY A 63 14.84 9.85 -17.97
N PHE A 64 15.04 10.93 -17.21
CA PHE A 64 15.46 12.25 -17.69
C PHE A 64 14.42 12.97 -18.56
N LEU A 65 13.12 12.74 -18.34
CA LEU A 65 12.02 13.40 -19.05
C LEU A 65 12.08 14.93 -18.95
N ILE A 66 12.53 15.48 -17.82
CA ILE A 66 12.74 16.92 -17.68
C ILE A 66 13.84 17.45 -18.60
N HIS A 67 14.87 16.64 -18.87
CA HIS A 67 15.96 17.02 -19.76
C HIS A 67 15.52 17.03 -21.22
N ASP A 68 14.61 16.14 -21.62
CA ASP A 68 14.00 16.17 -22.95
C ASP A 68 13.19 17.45 -23.16
N LYS A 69 12.40 17.85 -22.16
CA LYS A 69 11.71 19.17 -22.17
C LYS A 69 12.71 20.33 -22.20
N GLY A 70 13.84 20.22 -21.49
CA GLY A 70 14.92 21.19 -21.57
C GLY A 70 15.56 21.28 -22.97
N LEU A 71 15.68 20.17 -23.70
CA LEU A 71 16.13 20.18 -25.09
C LEU A 71 15.10 20.80 -26.03
N ALA A 72 13.80 20.56 -25.80
CA ALA A 72 12.73 21.20 -26.55
C ALA A 72 12.77 22.74 -26.44
N VAL A 73 13.09 23.28 -25.26
CA VAL A 73 13.32 24.72 -25.08
C VAL A 73 14.48 25.23 -25.92
N ILE A 74 15.55 24.46 -26.08
CA ILE A 74 16.68 24.87 -26.94
C ILE A 74 16.26 24.87 -28.41
N HIS A 75 15.52 23.85 -28.85
CA HIS A 75 14.96 23.83 -30.20
C HIS A 75 14.02 25.01 -30.45
N SER A 76 13.22 25.42 -29.46
CA SER A 76 12.34 26.60 -29.59
C SER A 76 13.10 27.91 -29.77
N ILE A 77 14.33 28.01 -29.22
CA ILE A 77 15.23 29.15 -29.45
C ILE A 77 15.73 29.17 -30.90
N TYR A 78 16.07 28.01 -31.47
CA TYR A 78 16.42 27.91 -32.90
C TYR A 78 15.23 28.25 -33.80
N ASP A 79 14.02 27.81 -33.46
CA ASP A 79 12.80 28.20 -34.18
C ASP A 79 12.56 29.71 -34.14
N GLN A 80 12.85 30.35 -33.00
CA GLN A 80 12.79 31.80 -32.87
C GLN A 80 13.84 32.46 -33.78
N MET A 81 15.07 31.95 -33.83
CA MET A 81 16.13 32.45 -34.71
C MET A 81 15.68 32.43 -36.18
N LEU A 82 15.09 31.33 -36.64
CA LEU A 82 14.64 31.17 -38.02
C LEU A 82 13.51 32.14 -38.41
N LYS A 83 12.75 32.65 -37.43
CA LYS A 83 11.64 33.61 -37.61
C LYS A 83 12.06 35.07 -37.46
N THR A 84 13.31 35.34 -37.08
CA THR A 84 13.82 36.71 -36.87
C THR A 84 14.38 37.27 -38.17
N ASP A 85 13.83 38.39 -38.66
CA ASP A 85 14.28 39.00 -39.93
C ASP A 85 15.64 39.72 -39.78
N ASP A 86 15.84 40.43 -38.67
CA ASP A 86 17.07 41.19 -38.44
C ASP A 86 18.28 40.27 -38.30
N TYR A 87 19.34 40.57 -39.06
CA TYR A 87 20.55 39.74 -39.09
C TYR A 87 21.33 39.77 -37.77
N ARG A 88 21.40 40.93 -37.11
CA ARG A 88 22.13 41.07 -35.84
C ARG A 88 21.42 40.31 -34.74
N ASP A 89 20.09 40.43 -34.67
CA ASP A 89 19.28 39.70 -33.70
C ASP A 89 19.39 38.18 -33.91
N ARG A 90 19.40 37.72 -35.17
CA ARG A 90 19.64 36.30 -35.50
C ARG A 90 20.98 35.78 -34.96
N MET A 91 22.06 36.51 -35.20
CA MET A 91 23.39 36.12 -34.71
C MET A 91 23.46 36.04 -33.18
N GLU A 92 22.81 36.97 -32.48
CA GLU A 92 22.77 36.93 -31.01
C GLU A 92 21.92 35.76 -30.49
N ILE A 93 20.80 35.44 -31.13
CA ILE A 93 19.98 34.26 -30.79
C ILE A 93 20.77 32.97 -31.06
N GLU A 94 21.46 32.86 -32.18
CA GLU A 94 22.28 31.68 -32.53
C GLU A 94 23.38 31.44 -31.49
N LYS A 95 24.12 32.50 -31.14
CA LYS A 95 25.16 32.45 -30.11
C LYS A 95 24.57 32.03 -28.76
N TYR A 96 23.38 32.51 -28.42
CA TYR A 96 22.69 32.11 -27.19
C TYR A 96 22.24 30.64 -27.22
N ALA A 97 21.69 30.17 -28.33
CA ALA A 97 21.27 28.79 -28.52
C ALA A 97 22.45 27.83 -28.35
N LEU A 98 23.56 28.09 -29.06
CA LEU A 98 24.80 27.30 -28.96
C LEU A 98 25.36 27.26 -27.54
N GLN A 99 25.31 28.38 -26.81
CA GLN A 99 25.73 28.39 -25.41
C GLN A 99 24.79 27.58 -24.51
N SER A 100 23.49 27.59 -24.80
CA SER A 100 22.45 26.91 -24.01
C SER A 100 22.50 25.38 -24.17
N GLU A 101 23.06 24.86 -25.26
CA GLU A 101 23.27 23.41 -25.47
C GLU A 101 24.24 22.78 -24.47
N ALA A 102 25.17 23.57 -23.94
CA ALA A 102 26.17 23.09 -22.99
C ALA A 102 25.50 22.42 -21.79
N LEU A 103 25.88 21.16 -21.49
CA LEU A 103 25.25 20.36 -20.43
C LEU A 103 25.21 21.09 -19.08
N ARG A 104 26.27 21.84 -18.75
CA ARG A 104 26.33 22.65 -17.53
C ARG A 104 25.21 23.69 -17.47
N ARG A 105 24.92 24.37 -18.59
CA ARG A 105 23.84 25.36 -18.68
C ARG A 105 22.46 24.71 -18.69
N ARG A 106 22.32 23.57 -19.39
CA ARG A 106 21.08 22.77 -19.34
C ARG A 106 20.72 22.35 -17.93
N LYS A 107 21.69 21.83 -17.18
CA LYS A 107 21.49 21.50 -15.76
C LYS A 107 21.15 22.75 -14.94
N ALA A 108 21.86 23.85 -15.15
CA ALA A 108 21.65 25.08 -14.39
C ALA A 108 20.24 25.68 -14.58
N PHE A 109 19.73 25.76 -15.81
CA PHE A 109 18.39 26.32 -16.01
C PHE A 109 17.27 25.36 -15.56
N ILE A 110 17.44 24.04 -15.72
CA ILE A 110 16.49 23.06 -15.17
C ILE A 110 16.46 23.19 -13.65
N GLU A 111 17.62 23.21 -13.00
CA GLU A 111 17.71 23.42 -11.55
C GLU A 111 17.10 24.76 -11.13
N SER A 112 17.36 25.84 -11.87
CA SER A 112 16.74 27.14 -11.60
C SER A 112 15.21 27.10 -11.70
N ALA A 113 14.62 26.30 -12.60
CA ALA A 113 13.17 26.15 -12.70
C ALA A 113 12.60 25.42 -11.48
N SER A 114 13.35 24.48 -10.89
CA SER A 114 12.94 23.74 -9.68
C SER A 114 12.80 24.64 -8.45
N LEU A 115 13.41 25.83 -8.47
CA LEU A 115 13.33 26.80 -7.38
C LEU A 115 12.10 27.73 -7.50
N MET A 116 11.37 27.67 -8.61
CA MET A 116 10.19 28.51 -8.83
C MET A 116 8.99 27.95 -8.06
N LYS A 117 8.35 28.81 -7.27
CA LYS A 117 7.24 28.42 -6.36
C LYS A 117 6.11 27.66 -7.06
N GLU A 118 5.77 28.05 -8.29
CA GLU A 118 4.72 27.43 -9.09
C GLU A 118 5.00 25.99 -9.53
N MET A 119 6.28 25.59 -9.56
CA MET A 119 6.67 24.22 -9.90
C MET A 119 6.65 23.32 -8.66
N ASN A 120 6.69 23.88 -7.46
CA ASN A 120 6.86 23.12 -6.24
C ASN A 120 5.59 22.37 -5.83
N ILE A 121 5.76 21.09 -5.56
CA ILE A 121 4.77 20.22 -4.92
C ILE A 121 5.41 19.53 -3.72
N THR A 122 4.55 19.06 -2.84
CA THR A 122 4.88 18.25 -1.68
C THR A 122 4.37 16.83 -1.85
N SER A 123 4.80 15.97 -0.94
CA SER A 123 4.32 14.60 -0.84
C SER A 123 2.79 14.50 -0.68
N THR A 124 2.13 15.49 -0.10
CA THR A 124 0.69 15.47 0.15
C THR A 124 -0.15 16.01 -1.01
N ASP A 125 0.50 16.55 -2.04
CA ASP A 125 -0.18 17.09 -3.22
C ASP A 125 -0.45 16.01 -4.27
N VAL A 126 0.26 14.87 -4.21
CA VAL A 126 0.07 13.74 -5.12
C VAL A 126 -0.81 12.65 -4.53
N ASP A 127 -1.53 11.94 -5.39
CA ASP A 127 -2.39 10.78 -5.04
C ASP A 127 -3.35 11.07 -3.87
N LYS A 128 -3.81 12.32 -3.77
CA LYS A 128 -4.54 12.83 -2.61
C LYS A 128 -5.95 12.27 -2.47
N ASP A 129 -6.64 12.06 -3.59
CA ASP A 129 -8.01 11.55 -3.58
C ASP A 129 -8.00 10.01 -3.58
N PRO A 130 -8.42 9.34 -2.47
CA PRO A 130 -8.41 7.89 -2.37
C PRO A 130 -9.46 7.21 -3.27
N TRP A 131 -10.33 7.98 -3.92
CA TRP A 131 -11.43 7.47 -4.74
C TRP A 131 -11.17 7.55 -6.24
N LEU A 132 -10.19 8.36 -6.66
CA LEU A 132 -9.76 8.39 -8.06
C LEU A 132 -8.89 7.17 -8.34
N PHE A 133 -9.24 6.42 -9.36
CA PHE A 133 -8.49 5.25 -9.81
C PHE A 133 -8.11 5.43 -11.28
N ASN A 134 -6.82 5.53 -11.55
CA ASN A 134 -6.31 5.88 -12.87
C ASN A 134 -5.97 4.62 -13.68
N VAL A 135 -6.42 4.59 -14.92
CA VAL A 135 -6.30 3.49 -15.88
C VAL A 135 -5.67 4.03 -17.17
N GLU A 136 -5.31 3.19 -18.13
CA GLU A 136 -4.52 3.63 -19.30
C GLU A 136 -5.21 4.66 -20.20
N ASN A 137 -6.55 4.70 -20.21
CA ASN A 137 -7.36 5.62 -21.03
C ASN A 137 -8.11 6.71 -20.25
N GLY A 138 -8.00 6.76 -18.93
CA GLY A 138 -8.67 7.79 -18.15
C GLY A 138 -8.61 7.58 -16.64
N THR A 139 -9.49 8.28 -15.93
CA THR A 139 -9.62 8.20 -14.49
C THR A 139 -11.05 7.87 -14.12
N ILE A 140 -11.22 6.92 -13.22
CA ILE A 140 -12.52 6.49 -12.69
C ILE A 140 -12.69 7.09 -11.29
N ASP A 141 -13.77 7.84 -11.06
CA ASP A 141 -14.20 8.19 -9.71
C ASP A 141 -15.04 7.03 -9.14
N LEU A 142 -14.44 6.24 -8.25
CA LEU A 142 -15.07 5.04 -7.69
C LEU A 142 -16.31 5.37 -6.84
N ARG A 143 -16.43 6.56 -6.26
CA ARG A 143 -17.62 6.95 -5.47
C ARG A 143 -18.85 7.12 -6.34
N LYS A 144 -18.65 7.72 -7.52
CA LYS A 144 -19.72 8.05 -8.46
C LYS A 144 -19.90 6.99 -9.53
N ASN A 145 -18.93 6.10 -9.68
CA ASN A 145 -18.84 5.15 -10.78
C ASN A 145 -18.80 5.87 -12.14
N GLU A 146 -18.01 6.95 -12.23
CA GLU A 146 -17.90 7.80 -13.41
C GLU A 146 -16.50 7.73 -14.00
N PHE A 147 -16.40 7.43 -15.30
CA PHE A 147 -15.16 7.50 -16.06
C PHE A 147 -15.02 8.86 -16.73
N ARG A 148 -13.79 9.40 -16.77
CA ARG A 148 -13.45 10.63 -17.48
C ARG A 148 -12.02 10.62 -17.99
N GLU A 149 -11.72 11.54 -18.90
CA GLU A 149 -10.36 11.80 -19.35
C GLU A 149 -9.43 12.23 -18.20
N HIS A 150 -8.14 11.97 -18.40
CA HIS A 150 -7.07 12.34 -17.48
C HIS A 150 -7.00 13.84 -17.25
N ARG A 151 -6.73 14.22 -16.00
CA ARG A 151 -6.58 15.62 -15.60
C ARG A 151 -5.30 15.81 -14.82
N ARG A 152 -4.50 16.80 -15.23
CA ARG A 152 -3.27 17.20 -14.54
C ARG A 152 -3.58 17.62 -13.10
N GLU A 153 -4.74 18.23 -12.91
CA GLU A 153 -5.22 18.74 -11.63
C GLU A 153 -5.45 17.65 -10.59
N ASP A 154 -5.63 16.38 -11.00
CA ASP A 154 -5.81 15.27 -10.06
C ASP A 154 -4.51 14.86 -9.36
N MET A 155 -3.34 15.27 -9.89
CA MET A 155 -2.03 14.97 -9.34
C MET A 155 -1.78 13.48 -9.05
N ILE A 156 -2.32 12.59 -9.89
CA ILE A 156 -2.19 11.14 -9.73
C ILE A 156 -0.83 10.69 -10.30
N THR A 157 -0.06 9.95 -9.52
CA THR A 157 1.24 9.37 -9.92
C THR A 157 1.20 7.87 -10.17
N LYS A 158 0.03 7.26 -9.99
CA LYS A 158 -0.20 5.82 -10.15
C LYS A 158 -1.02 5.54 -11.40
N ILE A 159 -0.73 4.41 -12.06
CA ILE A 159 -1.57 3.93 -13.16
C ILE A 159 -1.74 2.41 -13.09
N ALA A 160 -2.97 1.96 -13.31
CA ALA A 160 -3.29 0.56 -13.54
C ALA A 160 -3.01 0.20 -14.99
N GLN A 161 -2.48 -1.00 -15.25
CA GLN A 161 -2.07 -1.48 -16.58
C GLN A 161 -3.25 -2.13 -17.30
N VAL A 162 -4.32 -1.35 -17.46
CA VAL A 162 -5.57 -1.80 -18.07
C VAL A 162 -6.35 -0.60 -18.62
N HIS A 163 -7.04 -0.78 -19.74
CA HIS A 163 -8.03 0.17 -20.23
C HIS A 163 -9.42 -0.11 -19.63
N TYR A 164 -10.16 0.95 -19.35
CA TYR A 164 -11.58 0.83 -19.01
C TYR A 164 -12.44 0.74 -20.27
N ASP A 165 -13.28 -0.29 -20.34
CA ASP A 165 -14.34 -0.46 -21.34
C ASP A 165 -15.61 -0.90 -20.61
N GLU A 166 -16.63 -0.05 -20.56
CA GLU A 166 -17.90 -0.29 -19.87
C GLU A 166 -18.60 -1.60 -20.34
N LYS A 167 -18.37 -2.01 -21.58
CA LYS A 167 -19.03 -3.19 -22.18
C LYS A 167 -18.22 -4.47 -22.08
N ALA A 168 -16.97 -4.40 -21.61
CA ALA A 168 -16.12 -5.56 -21.51
C ALA A 168 -16.65 -6.56 -20.48
N ASP A 169 -16.60 -7.84 -20.84
CA ASP A 169 -16.94 -8.96 -19.97
C ASP A 169 -15.71 -9.82 -19.69
N CYS A 170 -15.79 -10.67 -18.67
CA CYS A 170 -14.71 -11.56 -18.22
C CYS A 170 -15.23 -12.98 -17.89
N PRO A 171 -15.79 -13.72 -18.88
CA PRO A 171 -16.35 -15.04 -18.64
C PRO A 171 -15.32 -16.06 -18.11
N VAL A 172 -14.07 -16.05 -18.59
CA VAL A 172 -13.02 -16.96 -18.13
C VAL A 172 -12.63 -16.64 -16.69
N TRP A 173 -12.50 -15.36 -16.33
CA TRP A 173 -12.28 -14.92 -14.95
C TRP A 173 -13.43 -15.34 -14.03
N LYS A 174 -14.67 -15.05 -14.40
CA LYS A 174 -15.86 -15.43 -13.61
C LYS A 174 -15.91 -16.94 -13.40
N GLN A 175 -15.59 -17.73 -14.42
CA GLN A 175 -15.54 -19.18 -14.31
C GLN A 175 -14.40 -19.65 -13.40
N PHE A 176 -13.20 -19.10 -13.56
CA PHE A 176 -12.06 -19.37 -12.69
C PHE A 176 -12.40 -19.10 -11.21
N ILE A 177 -12.98 -17.92 -10.91
CA ILE A 177 -13.39 -17.57 -9.54
C ILE A 177 -14.43 -18.54 -8.99
N ARG A 178 -15.41 -18.96 -9.79
CA ARG A 178 -16.41 -19.96 -9.37
C ARG A 178 -15.75 -21.29 -9.03
N GLU A 179 -14.82 -21.75 -9.85
CA GLU A 179 -14.13 -23.03 -9.62
C GLU A 179 -13.27 -23.01 -8.35
N VAL A 180 -12.43 -21.98 -8.16
CA VAL A 180 -11.55 -21.90 -6.99
C VAL A 180 -12.30 -21.70 -5.67
N MET A 181 -13.49 -21.10 -5.74
CA MET A 181 -14.38 -20.89 -4.59
C MET A 181 -15.45 -21.99 -4.43
N ASP A 182 -15.35 -23.10 -5.16
CA ASP A 182 -16.28 -24.24 -5.08
C ASP A 182 -17.75 -23.83 -5.31
N TYR A 183 -17.97 -22.89 -6.23
CA TYR A 183 -19.29 -22.34 -6.60
C TYR A 183 -20.08 -21.73 -5.44
N LYS A 184 -19.45 -21.44 -4.30
CA LYS A 184 -20.08 -20.83 -3.13
C LYS A 184 -20.33 -19.34 -3.40
N GLY A 185 -21.56 -19.00 -3.81
CA GLY A 185 -21.96 -17.64 -4.18
C GLY A 185 -21.55 -16.57 -3.17
N GLU A 186 -21.86 -16.77 -1.88
CA GLU A 186 -21.51 -15.81 -0.82
C GLU A 186 -20.00 -15.57 -0.68
N LEU A 187 -19.18 -16.61 -0.91
CA LEU A 187 -17.73 -16.51 -0.85
C LEU A 187 -17.17 -15.78 -2.06
N ILE A 188 -17.75 -16.02 -3.25
CA ILE A 188 -17.42 -15.32 -4.50
C ILE A 188 -17.74 -13.83 -4.37
N GLU A 189 -18.94 -13.49 -3.88
CA GLU A 189 -19.37 -12.11 -3.64
C GLU A 189 -18.47 -11.41 -2.62
N PHE A 190 -18.10 -12.10 -1.53
CA PHE A 190 -17.16 -11.57 -0.55
C PHE A 190 -15.78 -11.29 -1.16
N LEU A 191 -15.24 -12.24 -1.95
CA LEU A 191 -13.96 -12.06 -2.63
C LEU A 191 -14.02 -10.88 -3.62
N GLN A 192 -15.14 -10.72 -4.32
CA GLN A 192 -15.39 -9.59 -5.21
C GLN A 192 -15.40 -8.26 -4.46
N ARG A 193 -16.10 -8.17 -3.32
CA ARG A 193 -16.09 -6.97 -2.47
C ARG A 193 -14.70 -6.67 -1.93
N ALA A 194 -13.97 -7.68 -1.47
CA ALA A 194 -12.61 -7.51 -0.96
C ALA A 194 -11.64 -6.98 -2.03
N ALA A 195 -11.66 -7.58 -3.22
CA ALA A 195 -10.82 -7.15 -4.34
C ALA A 195 -11.26 -5.80 -4.91
N GLY A 196 -12.56 -5.52 -4.98
CA GLY A 196 -13.11 -4.23 -5.39
C GLY A 196 -12.80 -3.10 -4.41
N TRP A 197 -12.92 -3.35 -3.10
CA TRP A 197 -12.50 -2.40 -2.07
C TRP A 197 -11.01 -2.06 -2.19
N ALA A 198 -10.16 -3.02 -2.58
CA ALA A 198 -8.75 -2.80 -2.86
C ALA A 198 -8.46 -1.87 -4.06
N LEU A 199 -9.47 -1.49 -4.85
CA LEU A 199 -9.32 -0.40 -5.82
C LEU A 199 -9.26 0.98 -5.18
N THR A 200 -9.76 1.15 -3.95
CA THR A 200 -9.81 2.44 -3.24
C THR A 200 -8.58 2.67 -2.37
N GLY A 201 -8.36 3.90 -1.91
CA GLY A 201 -7.42 4.20 -0.82
C GLY A 201 -8.03 4.12 0.58
N ASP A 202 -9.29 3.68 0.70
CA ASP A 202 -9.99 3.59 1.98
C ASP A 202 -9.49 2.41 2.84
N THR A 203 -9.34 2.62 4.14
CA THR A 203 -8.93 1.58 5.10
C THR A 203 -9.94 1.38 6.24
N SER A 204 -11.18 1.86 6.10
CA SER A 204 -12.16 1.92 7.20
C SER A 204 -12.54 0.55 7.77
N GLU A 205 -12.47 -0.51 6.95
CA GLU A 205 -12.71 -1.90 7.36
C GLU A 205 -11.61 -2.48 8.25
N GLN A 206 -10.45 -1.83 8.30
CA GLN A 206 -9.29 -2.21 9.11
C GLN A 206 -8.94 -3.69 8.97
N THR A 207 -8.89 -4.20 7.74
CA THR A 207 -8.85 -5.65 7.47
C THR A 207 -7.62 -6.06 6.64
N MET A 208 -7.09 -7.23 6.98
CA MET A 208 -6.11 -8.05 6.27
C MET A 208 -6.78 -9.37 5.87
N PHE A 209 -6.50 -9.83 4.65
CA PHE A 209 -7.01 -11.10 4.12
C PHE A 209 -5.90 -12.14 4.13
N ILE A 210 -6.19 -13.32 4.67
CA ILE A 210 -5.31 -14.50 4.61
C ILE A 210 -5.98 -15.52 3.71
N LEU A 211 -5.39 -15.77 2.53
CA LEU A 211 -5.87 -16.73 1.56
C LEU A 211 -5.19 -18.07 1.90
N PHE A 212 -5.96 -19.00 2.47
CA PHE A 212 -5.44 -20.23 3.05
C PHE A 212 -5.85 -21.47 2.24
N GLY A 213 -4.90 -22.34 1.91
CA GLY A 213 -5.17 -23.61 1.21
C GLY A 213 -3.91 -24.45 0.99
N SER A 214 -4.05 -25.72 0.62
CA SER A 214 -2.97 -26.72 0.55
C SER A 214 -2.03 -26.63 -0.66
N GLY A 215 -2.23 -25.67 -1.56
CA GLY A 215 -1.48 -25.52 -2.80
C GLY A 215 -2.28 -26.00 -4.02
N ALA A 216 -1.94 -25.49 -5.21
CA ALA A 216 -2.68 -25.74 -6.46
C ALA A 216 -4.19 -25.40 -6.37
N ASN A 217 -4.55 -24.36 -5.61
CA ASN A 217 -5.95 -23.92 -5.42
C ASN A 217 -6.28 -22.59 -6.15
N GLY A 218 -5.39 -22.08 -7.00
CA GLY A 218 -5.60 -20.82 -7.73
C GLY A 218 -5.30 -19.52 -6.96
N LYS A 219 -4.85 -19.59 -5.69
CA LYS A 219 -4.45 -18.41 -4.88
C LYS A 219 -3.46 -17.50 -5.62
N SER A 220 -2.35 -18.08 -6.09
CA SER A 220 -1.30 -17.32 -6.76
C SER A 220 -1.78 -16.72 -8.08
N THR A 221 -2.56 -17.46 -8.87
CA THR A 221 -3.14 -16.94 -10.12
C THR A 221 -4.05 -15.74 -9.87
N PHE A 222 -4.94 -15.83 -8.87
CA PHE A 222 -5.81 -14.71 -8.48
C PHE A 222 -4.99 -13.46 -8.11
N LEU A 223 -3.98 -13.61 -7.25
CA LEU A 223 -3.15 -12.50 -6.79
C LEU A 223 -2.28 -11.92 -7.92
N ASN A 224 -1.72 -12.77 -8.78
CA ASN A 224 -0.88 -12.35 -9.90
C ASN A 224 -1.65 -11.55 -10.95
N VAL A 225 -2.87 -11.96 -11.28
CA VAL A 225 -3.73 -11.22 -12.22
C VAL A 225 -4.04 -9.82 -11.67
N LEU A 226 -4.42 -9.72 -10.39
CA LEU A 226 -4.66 -8.42 -9.77
C LEU A 226 -3.38 -7.57 -9.66
N MET A 227 -2.25 -8.17 -9.30
CA MET A 227 -0.95 -7.48 -9.28
C MET A 227 -0.59 -6.87 -10.63
N LYS A 228 -0.79 -7.62 -11.72
CA LYS A 228 -0.52 -7.15 -13.09
C LYS A 228 -1.50 -6.07 -13.52
N LEU A 229 -2.80 -6.31 -13.33
CA LEU A 229 -3.87 -5.41 -13.75
C LEU A 229 -3.79 -4.05 -13.02
N LEU A 230 -3.52 -4.07 -11.71
CA LEU A 230 -3.49 -2.85 -10.90
C LEU A 230 -2.19 -2.03 -11.04
N GLY A 231 -1.15 -2.56 -11.70
CA GLY A 231 0.06 -1.81 -12.01
C GLY A 231 0.70 -1.16 -10.77
N ASP A 232 0.91 0.15 -10.83
CA ASP A 232 1.57 0.92 -9.76
C ASP A 232 0.78 0.96 -8.44
N TYR A 233 -0.50 0.62 -8.49
CA TYR A 233 -1.31 0.48 -7.29
C TYR A 233 -1.03 -0.82 -6.53
N ALA A 234 -0.32 -1.78 -7.14
CA ALA A 234 -0.06 -3.08 -6.55
C ALA A 234 1.43 -3.33 -6.30
N ILE A 235 1.74 -3.95 -5.16
CA ILE A 235 3.13 -4.26 -4.79
C ILE A 235 3.24 -5.59 -4.06
N ALA A 236 4.30 -6.34 -4.36
CA ALA A 236 4.70 -7.50 -3.60
C ALA A 236 5.57 -7.08 -2.41
N ALA A 237 5.23 -7.53 -1.21
CA ALA A 237 5.96 -7.29 0.02
C ALA A 237 6.48 -8.61 0.61
N SER A 238 7.67 -8.55 1.22
CA SER A 238 8.22 -9.68 1.96
C SER A 238 7.29 -10.04 3.12
N THR A 239 7.04 -11.32 3.33
CA THR A 239 6.26 -11.80 4.49
C THR A 239 6.88 -11.33 5.80
N GLU A 240 8.22 -11.24 5.85
CA GLU A 240 8.95 -10.77 7.02
C GLU A 240 8.65 -9.32 7.40
N THR A 241 8.12 -8.51 6.47
CA THR A 241 7.66 -7.15 6.76
C THR A 241 6.53 -7.16 7.79
N PHE A 242 5.69 -8.21 7.81
CA PHE A 242 4.51 -8.32 8.67
C PHE A 242 4.74 -9.20 9.91
N MET A 243 5.89 -9.89 9.98
CA MET A 243 6.22 -10.79 11.07
C MET A 243 6.92 -10.09 12.23
N LYS A 244 6.82 -10.66 13.43
CA LYS A 244 7.54 -10.19 14.60
C LYS A 244 9.04 -10.47 14.42
N ARG A 245 9.84 -9.40 14.44
CA ARG A 245 11.32 -9.46 14.34
C ARG A 245 11.97 -9.40 15.72
N SER A 246 13.21 -9.87 15.80
CA SER A 246 14.09 -9.69 16.97
C SER A 246 14.70 -8.28 16.93
N GLY A 247 13.93 -7.28 17.37
CA GLY A 247 14.33 -5.87 17.40
C GLY A 247 13.23 -4.92 16.92
N ASP A 248 13.17 -3.72 17.48
CA ASP A 248 12.09 -2.73 17.29
C ASP A 248 12.24 -1.85 16.03
N GLN A 249 13.02 -2.28 15.03
CA GLN A 249 13.20 -1.49 13.83
C GLN A 249 12.05 -1.71 12.84
N ILE A 250 11.32 -0.63 12.54
CA ILE A 250 10.33 -0.56 11.45
C ILE A 250 11.04 -0.93 10.15
N SER A 251 10.49 -1.91 9.41
CA SER A 251 11.08 -2.31 8.13
C SER A 251 11.06 -1.13 7.17
N ASN A 252 12.20 -0.83 6.56
CA ASN A 252 12.27 0.09 5.42
C ASN A 252 11.36 -0.35 4.26
N ASP A 253 11.00 -1.63 4.19
CA ASP A 253 9.99 -2.14 3.23
C ASP A 253 8.59 -1.55 3.42
N ILE A 254 8.27 -0.96 4.57
CA ILE A 254 6.98 -0.29 4.77
C ILE A 254 6.95 1.03 3.98
N ALA A 255 8.10 1.69 3.82
CA ALA A 255 8.19 2.98 3.14
C ALA A 255 7.73 2.91 1.67
N ARG A 256 8.01 1.80 0.98
CA ARG A 256 7.59 1.58 -0.42
C ARG A 256 6.10 1.30 -0.58
N LEU A 257 5.37 0.98 0.49
CA LEU A 257 3.93 0.70 0.43
C LEU A 257 3.11 1.98 0.32
N ARG A 258 3.72 3.14 0.56
CA ARG A 258 3.06 4.44 0.46
C ARG A 258 2.44 4.65 -0.92
N GLY A 259 1.15 4.97 -0.94
CA GLY A 259 0.38 5.28 -2.16
C GLY A 259 -0.04 4.06 -2.98
N THR A 260 0.27 2.85 -2.52
CA THR A 260 -0.26 1.61 -3.10
C THR A 260 -1.65 1.30 -2.53
N ARG A 261 -2.43 0.48 -3.23
CA ARG A 261 -3.79 0.06 -2.81
C ARG A 261 -3.91 -1.46 -2.59
N PHE A 262 -3.05 -2.26 -3.24
CA PHE A 262 -3.07 -3.72 -3.14
C PHE A 262 -1.68 -4.26 -2.79
N VAL A 263 -1.54 -4.88 -1.62
CA VAL A 263 -0.27 -5.44 -1.16
C VAL A 263 -0.40 -6.95 -1.10
N VAL A 264 0.42 -7.64 -1.89
CA VAL A 264 0.51 -9.10 -1.88
C VAL A 264 1.72 -9.54 -1.09
N THR A 265 1.52 -10.58 -0.29
CA THR A 265 2.62 -11.26 0.39
C THR A 265 2.35 -12.76 0.40
N SER A 266 3.39 -13.57 0.25
CA SER A 266 3.26 -15.02 0.09
C SER A 266 4.23 -15.76 0.98
N GLU A 267 3.77 -16.90 1.51
CA GLU A 267 4.56 -17.85 2.29
C GLU A 267 4.97 -17.33 3.67
N ALA A 268 4.06 -17.47 4.64
CA ALA A 268 4.49 -17.54 6.03
C ALA A 268 5.07 -18.94 6.26
N GLU A 269 6.38 -19.01 6.53
CA GLU A 269 6.99 -20.23 7.08
C GLU A 269 6.18 -20.69 8.30
N GLN A 270 6.03 -22.01 8.43
CA GLN A 270 5.31 -22.60 9.55
C GLN A 270 5.91 -22.11 10.88
N GLY A 271 5.05 -21.61 11.77
CA GLY A 271 5.47 -21.12 13.08
C GLY A 271 5.94 -19.65 13.13
N LYS A 272 6.02 -18.92 12.00
CA LYS A 272 6.28 -17.47 12.06
C LYS A 272 5.08 -16.73 12.65
N ARG A 273 5.38 -15.73 13.50
CA ARG A 273 4.39 -14.98 14.27
C ARG A 273 4.14 -13.60 13.64
N LEU A 274 2.88 -13.21 13.48
CA LEU A 274 2.52 -11.85 13.06
C LEU A 274 2.90 -10.81 14.12
N SER A 275 3.34 -9.64 13.67
CA SER A 275 3.53 -8.48 14.53
C SER A 275 2.19 -7.79 14.76
N GLU A 276 1.46 -8.20 15.81
CA GLU A 276 0.15 -7.64 16.16
C GLU A 276 0.13 -6.10 16.26
N PRO A 277 1.15 -5.43 16.86
CA PRO A 277 1.19 -3.96 16.87
C PRO A 277 1.29 -3.38 15.46
N LEU A 278 2.14 -3.96 14.61
CA LEU A 278 2.31 -3.50 13.24
C LEU A 278 1.05 -3.75 12.41
N ILE A 279 0.41 -4.92 12.52
CA ILE A 279 -0.85 -5.19 11.83
C ILE A 279 -1.92 -4.18 12.24
N LYS A 280 -2.04 -3.86 13.54
CA LYS A 280 -2.99 -2.86 14.04
C LYS A 280 -2.72 -1.46 13.45
N GLN A 281 -1.44 -1.11 13.26
CA GLN A 281 -1.00 0.16 12.67
C GLN A 281 -1.25 0.22 11.16
N ILE A 282 -0.80 -0.77 10.38
CA ILE A 282 -0.87 -0.75 8.91
C ILE A 282 -2.26 -0.98 8.34
N THR A 283 -3.13 -1.67 9.09
CA THR A 283 -4.57 -1.78 8.76
C THR A 283 -5.37 -0.62 9.34
N GLY A 284 -4.73 0.27 10.11
CA GLY A 284 -5.39 1.39 10.75
C GLY A 284 -5.67 2.54 9.79
N THR A 285 -6.24 3.59 10.37
CA THR A 285 -6.54 4.87 9.71
C THR A 285 -5.62 5.99 10.20
N ASP A 286 -4.69 5.68 11.10
CA ASP A 286 -3.77 6.64 11.70
C ASP A 286 -2.49 6.76 10.87
N ALA A 287 -1.84 7.93 10.96
CA ALA A 287 -0.54 8.13 10.34
C ALA A 287 0.51 7.21 10.97
N MET A 288 1.42 6.72 10.13
CA MET A 288 2.56 5.93 10.56
C MET A 288 3.86 6.50 10.00
N THR A 289 4.92 6.38 10.79
CA THR A 289 6.27 6.80 10.43
C THR A 289 7.00 5.66 9.70
N ALA A 290 7.65 5.98 8.59
CA ALA A 290 8.51 5.09 7.85
C ALA A 290 9.75 5.82 7.33
N ARG A 291 10.75 5.08 6.85
CA ARG A 291 11.93 5.65 6.18
C ARG A 291 12.45 4.69 5.13
N PHE A 292 13.03 5.23 4.06
CA PHE A 292 13.85 4.44 3.15
C PHE A 292 15.21 4.13 3.79
N LEU A 293 15.93 3.16 3.23
CA LEU A 293 17.30 2.87 3.67
C LEU A 293 18.18 4.11 3.45
N TYR A 294 18.82 4.60 4.53
CA TYR A 294 19.58 5.85 4.53
C TYR A 294 18.77 7.12 4.20
N GLY A 295 17.44 7.05 4.21
CA GLY A 295 16.55 8.19 4.01
C GLY A 295 16.07 8.79 5.33
N GLU A 296 15.59 10.03 5.24
CA GLU A 296 14.87 10.69 6.33
C GLU A 296 13.54 9.99 6.63
N TYR A 297 13.05 10.17 7.86
CA TYR A 297 11.72 9.72 8.23
C TYR A 297 10.65 10.55 7.54
N PHE A 298 9.56 9.89 7.18
CA PHE A 298 8.35 10.53 6.70
C PHE A 298 7.12 9.83 7.29
N GLU A 299 6.00 10.54 7.28
CA GLU A 299 4.72 10.02 7.74
C GLU A 299 3.77 9.82 6.56
N PHE A 300 2.97 8.76 6.63
CA PHE A 300 1.86 8.55 5.71
C PHE A 300 0.74 7.77 6.38
N ILE A 301 -0.47 7.90 5.86
CA ILE A 301 -1.61 7.07 6.25
C ILE A 301 -1.68 5.89 5.28
N PRO A 302 -1.78 4.64 5.75
CA PRO A 302 -1.95 3.49 4.88
C PRO A 302 -3.20 3.63 4.00
N THR A 303 -3.07 3.28 2.72
CA THR A 303 -4.16 3.27 1.74
C THR A 303 -4.34 1.89 1.10
N PHE A 304 -3.52 0.92 1.50
CA PHE A 304 -3.45 -0.41 0.93
C PHE A 304 -4.18 -1.47 1.74
N LYS A 305 -4.55 -2.55 1.04
CA LYS A 305 -5.12 -3.77 1.60
C LYS A 305 -4.13 -4.90 1.45
N ILE A 306 -3.98 -5.70 2.49
CA ILE A 306 -3.01 -6.79 2.51
C ILE A 306 -3.71 -8.11 2.19
N PHE A 307 -3.20 -8.80 1.17
CA PHE A 307 -3.61 -10.13 0.77
C PHE A 307 -2.41 -11.07 0.96
N MET A 308 -2.49 -11.89 2.00
CA MET A 308 -1.47 -12.87 2.36
C MET A 308 -1.86 -14.26 1.83
N ALA A 309 -1.17 -14.76 0.83
CA ALA A 309 -1.29 -16.17 0.44
C ALA A 309 -0.44 -17.04 1.37
N SER A 310 -1.05 -18.05 1.97
CA SER A 310 -0.30 -18.99 2.81
C SER A 310 -0.87 -20.41 2.78
N ASN A 311 0.01 -21.39 2.94
CA ASN A 311 -0.35 -22.78 3.17
C ASN A 311 -0.36 -23.12 4.68
N HIS A 312 0.23 -22.25 5.50
CA HIS A 312 0.25 -22.36 6.96
C HIS A 312 -0.36 -21.11 7.58
N LYS A 313 -1.20 -21.27 8.61
CA LYS A 313 -1.75 -20.14 9.33
C LYS A 313 -0.63 -19.50 10.19
N PRO A 314 -0.36 -18.19 10.09
CA PRO A 314 0.65 -17.55 10.94
C PRO A 314 0.33 -17.70 12.44
N MET A 315 1.31 -17.62 13.33
CA MET A 315 1.00 -17.60 14.75
C MET A 315 0.51 -16.22 15.19
N ILE A 316 -0.55 -16.18 16.00
CA ILE A 316 -1.08 -14.97 16.64
C ILE A 316 -1.26 -15.27 18.12
N LYS A 317 -0.63 -14.51 19.02
CA LYS A 317 -0.75 -14.78 20.46
C LYS A 317 -1.87 -13.99 21.11
N GLY A 318 -2.13 -12.79 20.61
CA GLY A 318 -3.28 -11.99 21.05
C GLY A 318 -4.56 -12.74 20.74
N THR A 319 -5.37 -12.97 21.76
CA THR A 319 -6.74 -13.44 21.61
C THR A 319 -7.74 -12.29 21.73
N ASP A 320 -7.26 -11.05 21.86
CA ASP A 320 -8.08 -9.86 21.92
C ASP A 320 -8.81 -9.63 20.58
N ASN A 321 -10.04 -9.11 20.66
CA ASN A 321 -10.81 -8.75 19.48
C ASN A 321 -10.09 -7.71 18.59
N GLY A 322 -9.09 -7.00 19.13
CA GLY A 322 -8.33 -5.99 18.40
C GLY A 322 -7.57 -6.57 17.21
N ILE A 323 -6.89 -7.71 17.33
CA ILE A 323 -6.23 -8.33 16.16
C ILE A 323 -7.23 -9.13 15.32
N TRP A 324 -8.10 -9.92 15.96
CA TRP A 324 -8.97 -10.86 15.25
C TRP A 324 -10.06 -10.19 14.39
N ARG A 325 -10.54 -9.00 14.76
CA ARG A 325 -11.48 -8.26 13.89
C ARG A 325 -10.86 -7.84 12.56
N ARG A 326 -9.53 -7.71 12.52
CA ARG A 326 -8.74 -7.29 11.36
C ARG A 326 -8.36 -8.44 10.44
N ILE A 327 -8.63 -9.68 10.83
CA ILE A 327 -8.22 -10.86 10.06
C ILE A 327 -9.45 -11.47 9.43
N LYS A 328 -9.35 -11.76 8.12
CA LYS A 328 -10.34 -12.55 7.39
C LYS A 328 -9.60 -13.72 6.74
N LEU A 329 -9.83 -14.93 7.27
CA LEU A 329 -9.31 -16.15 6.67
C LEU A 329 -10.24 -16.58 5.53
N ILE A 330 -9.75 -16.51 4.29
CA ILE A 330 -10.47 -16.91 3.08
C ILE A 330 -10.03 -18.33 2.71
N PRO A 331 -10.92 -19.34 2.83
CA PRO A 331 -10.57 -20.72 2.53
C PRO A 331 -10.55 -20.97 1.01
N PHE A 332 -9.36 -21.24 0.47
CA PHE A 332 -9.12 -21.76 -0.88
C PHE A 332 -8.92 -23.28 -0.80
N ILE A 333 -10.02 -24.01 -0.56
CA ILE A 333 -9.99 -25.47 -0.28
C ILE A 333 -10.04 -26.34 -1.54
N THR A 334 -10.42 -25.78 -2.69
CA THR A 334 -10.52 -26.55 -3.95
C THR A 334 -9.14 -26.84 -4.50
N THR A 335 -8.73 -28.10 -4.57
CA THR A 335 -7.49 -28.50 -5.25
C THR A 335 -7.75 -28.73 -6.73
N ILE A 336 -7.01 -28.02 -7.59
CA ILE A 336 -7.10 -28.16 -9.04
C ILE A 336 -6.25 -29.36 -9.46
N ALA A 337 -6.90 -30.41 -9.98
CA ALA A 337 -6.23 -31.62 -10.44
C ALA A 337 -5.20 -31.31 -11.55
N PRO A 338 -4.04 -31.98 -11.61
CA PRO A 338 -2.96 -31.67 -12.57
C PRO A 338 -3.42 -31.58 -14.03
N GLU A 339 -4.33 -32.46 -14.44
CA GLU A 339 -4.89 -32.52 -15.79
C GLU A 339 -5.81 -31.34 -16.13
N LYS A 340 -6.32 -30.63 -15.12
CA LYS A 340 -7.12 -29.40 -15.26
C LYS A 340 -6.27 -28.13 -15.10
N GLN A 341 -4.97 -28.25 -14.79
CA GLN A 341 -4.10 -27.10 -14.62
C GLN A 341 -3.69 -26.55 -15.98
N ASP A 342 -4.26 -25.40 -16.34
CA ASP A 342 -3.88 -24.65 -17.52
C ASP A 342 -2.69 -23.73 -17.22
N LYS A 343 -1.51 -24.06 -17.79
CA LYS A 343 -0.27 -23.29 -17.63
C LYS A 343 -0.33 -21.89 -18.23
N HIS A 344 -1.28 -21.65 -19.16
CA HIS A 344 -1.48 -20.37 -19.81
C HIS A 344 -2.69 -19.62 -19.27
N LEU A 345 -3.30 -20.10 -18.18
CA LEU A 345 -4.50 -19.50 -17.60
C LEU A 345 -4.27 -18.01 -17.27
N GLU A 346 -3.13 -17.66 -16.67
CA GLU A 346 -2.84 -16.27 -16.32
C GLU A 346 -2.82 -15.35 -17.56
N GLN A 347 -2.29 -15.83 -18.69
CA GLN A 347 -2.31 -15.08 -19.94
C GLN A 347 -3.74 -14.89 -20.46
N LYS A 348 -4.54 -15.96 -20.48
CA LYS A 348 -5.95 -15.91 -20.89
C LYS A 348 -6.79 -14.97 -20.01
N LEU A 349 -6.51 -14.95 -18.70
CA LEU A 349 -7.17 -14.03 -17.78
C LEU A 349 -6.77 -12.58 -18.04
N MET A 350 -5.49 -12.31 -18.34
CA MET A 350 -5.05 -10.95 -18.67
C MET A 350 -5.65 -10.43 -19.97
N GLU A 351 -6.00 -11.29 -20.93
CA GLU A 351 -6.76 -10.90 -22.13
C GLU A 351 -8.16 -10.35 -21.78
N GLU A 352 -8.74 -10.73 -20.65
CA GLU A 352 -10.02 -10.21 -20.13
C GLU A 352 -9.84 -9.00 -19.20
N GLY A 353 -8.65 -8.37 -19.17
CA GLY A 353 -8.30 -7.28 -18.24
C GLY A 353 -9.40 -6.21 -18.05
N PRO A 354 -9.93 -5.58 -19.12
CA PRO A 354 -11.01 -4.59 -19.00
C PRO A 354 -12.28 -5.15 -18.33
N GLY A 355 -12.66 -6.40 -18.63
CA GLY A 355 -13.79 -7.07 -18.01
C GLY A 355 -13.54 -7.43 -16.54
N ILE A 356 -12.31 -7.79 -16.19
CA ILE A 356 -11.90 -8.03 -14.79
C ILE A 356 -11.95 -6.72 -14.01
N LEU A 357 -11.50 -5.60 -14.59
CA LEU A 357 -11.64 -4.28 -13.99
C LEU A 357 -13.12 -3.95 -13.71
N ASN A 358 -14.03 -4.19 -14.66
CA ASN A 358 -15.48 -4.02 -14.43
C ASN A 358 -16.00 -4.88 -13.28
N TRP A 359 -15.53 -6.13 -13.20
CA TRP A 359 -15.87 -7.02 -12.10
C TRP A 359 -15.39 -6.50 -10.74
N LEU A 360 -14.19 -5.91 -10.67
CA LEU A 360 -13.66 -5.26 -9.46
C LEU A 360 -14.45 -3.99 -9.09
N ILE A 361 -14.76 -3.14 -10.07
CA ILE A 361 -15.56 -1.92 -9.86
C ILE A 361 -16.95 -2.29 -9.33
N ALA A 362 -17.61 -3.30 -9.90
CA ALA A 362 -18.88 -3.80 -9.37
C ALA A 362 -18.73 -4.29 -7.92
N GLY A 363 -17.63 -4.96 -7.59
CA GLY A 363 -17.29 -5.33 -6.21
C GLY A 363 -17.16 -4.13 -5.27
N CYS A 364 -16.51 -3.06 -5.74
CA CYS A 364 -16.40 -1.81 -5.00
C CYS A 364 -17.78 -1.17 -4.76
N GLN A 365 -18.67 -1.18 -5.76
CA GLN A 365 -20.04 -0.68 -5.64
C GLN A 365 -20.88 -1.52 -4.66
N TYR A 366 -20.71 -2.84 -4.65
CA TYR A 366 -21.35 -3.69 -3.64
C TYR A 366 -20.81 -3.41 -2.24
N TRP A 367 -19.50 -3.22 -2.11
CA TRP A 367 -18.88 -2.86 -0.84
C TRP A 367 -19.40 -1.52 -0.30
N PHE A 368 -19.59 -0.48 -1.14
CA PHE A 368 -20.21 0.78 -0.68
C PHE A 368 -21.60 0.59 -0.05
N LYS A 369 -22.37 -0.41 -0.51
CA LYS A 369 -23.74 -0.67 -0.03
C LYS A 369 -23.77 -1.50 1.26
N THR A 370 -22.89 -2.49 1.38
CA THR A 370 -22.98 -3.51 2.43
C THR A 370 -21.77 -3.58 3.37
N GLY A 371 -20.72 -2.82 3.09
CA GLY A 371 -19.38 -3.10 3.61
C GLY A 371 -18.87 -4.46 3.12
N LEU A 372 -17.82 -4.97 3.74
CA LEU A 372 -17.26 -6.29 3.41
C LEU A 372 -18.26 -7.43 3.66
N ALA A 373 -19.07 -7.33 4.71
CA ALA A 373 -20.08 -8.31 5.12
C ALA A 373 -19.58 -9.76 4.97
N ALA A 374 -18.61 -10.14 5.82
CA ALA A 374 -17.98 -11.45 5.75
C ALA A 374 -19.01 -12.59 5.92
N PRO A 375 -19.08 -13.56 4.99
CA PRO A 375 -20.04 -14.64 5.05
C PRO A 375 -19.68 -15.67 6.11
N ALA A 376 -20.64 -16.53 6.46
CA ALA A 376 -20.49 -17.55 7.51
C ALA A 376 -19.21 -18.39 7.34
N VAL A 377 -18.90 -18.78 6.09
CA VAL A 377 -17.70 -19.56 5.77
C VAL A 377 -16.41 -18.86 6.19
N VAL A 378 -16.31 -17.54 6.00
CA VAL A 378 -15.12 -16.74 6.37
C VAL A 378 -15.10 -16.46 7.88
N THR A 379 -16.25 -16.13 8.47
CA THR A 379 -16.33 -15.89 9.92
C THR A 379 -16.01 -17.15 10.71
N SER A 380 -16.55 -18.30 10.32
CA SER A 380 -16.28 -19.59 10.95
C SER A 380 -14.83 -20.01 10.78
N ALA A 381 -14.25 -19.90 9.57
CA ALA A 381 -12.84 -20.22 9.36
C ALA A 381 -11.89 -19.32 10.17
N THR A 382 -12.25 -18.04 10.34
CA THR A 382 -11.47 -17.10 11.16
C THR A 382 -11.59 -17.43 12.66
N GLU A 383 -12.77 -17.80 13.14
CA GLU A 383 -12.98 -18.17 14.55
C GLU A 383 -12.37 -19.53 14.90
N GLU A 384 -12.38 -20.48 13.96
CA GLU A 384 -11.65 -21.74 14.10
C GLU A 384 -10.14 -21.49 14.22
N TYR A 385 -9.59 -20.67 13.34
CA TYR A 385 -8.19 -20.25 13.42
C TYR A 385 -7.88 -19.53 14.75
N ARG A 386 -8.78 -18.68 15.25
CA ARG A 386 -8.64 -18.08 16.58
C ARG A 386 -8.59 -19.12 17.70
N SER A 387 -9.48 -20.10 17.63
CA SER A 387 -9.58 -21.17 18.62
C SER A 387 -8.33 -22.05 18.62
N GLU A 388 -7.80 -22.39 17.43
CA GLU A 388 -6.52 -23.12 17.28
C GLU A 388 -5.34 -22.38 17.93
N MET A 389 -5.38 -21.04 17.98
CA MET A 389 -4.31 -20.24 18.59
C MET A 389 -4.49 -20.03 20.10
N ASP A 390 -5.65 -20.38 20.69
CA ASP A 390 -5.94 -20.20 22.13
C ASP A 390 -5.64 -21.46 22.95
N VAL A 391 -4.35 -21.81 23.04
CA VAL A 391 -3.83 -22.96 23.80
C VAL A 391 -4.35 -23.00 25.25
N LEU A 392 -4.42 -21.84 25.91
CA LEU A 392 -4.92 -21.76 27.28
C LEU A 392 -6.43 -22.01 27.35
N GLY A 393 -7.20 -21.51 26.37
CA GLY A 393 -8.63 -21.79 26.26
C GLY A 393 -8.94 -23.27 26.08
N ALA A 394 -8.15 -23.97 25.25
CA ALA A 394 -8.24 -25.41 25.07
C ALA A 394 -8.00 -26.17 26.37
N PHE A 395 -6.89 -25.89 27.08
CA PHE A 395 -6.60 -26.45 28.40
C PHE A 395 -7.75 -26.23 29.40
N ILE A 396 -8.28 -25.01 29.47
CA ILE A 396 -9.37 -24.69 30.41
C ILE A 396 -10.63 -25.49 30.08
N LYS A 397 -10.97 -25.64 28.79
CA LYS A 397 -12.15 -26.41 28.35
C LYS A 397 -12.00 -27.91 28.65
N GLU A 398 -10.81 -28.44 28.47
CA GLU A 398 -10.52 -29.87 28.60
C GLU A 398 -10.28 -30.30 30.04
N CYS A 399 -9.47 -29.54 30.79
CA CYS A 399 -8.97 -29.93 32.11
C CYS A 399 -9.61 -29.19 33.28
N CYS A 400 -10.38 -28.13 33.03
CA CYS A 400 -10.94 -27.30 34.10
C CYS A 400 -12.48 -27.24 34.08
N ILE A 401 -13.06 -26.89 35.22
CA ILE A 401 -14.47 -26.50 35.36
C ILE A 401 -14.53 -25.07 35.87
N GLN A 402 -15.33 -24.25 35.21
CA GLN A 402 -15.61 -22.89 35.64
C GLN A 402 -16.98 -22.85 36.32
N SER A 403 -17.00 -22.49 37.60
CA SER A 403 -18.23 -22.36 38.38
C SER A 403 -18.04 -21.35 39.51
N PRO A 404 -19.07 -20.57 39.88
CA PRO A 404 -19.04 -19.83 41.13
C PRO A 404 -18.76 -20.75 42.32
N GLY A 405 -17.89 -20.33 43.24
CA GLY A 405 -17.59 -21.04 44.48
C GLY A 405 -16.44 -22.06 44.44
N VAL A 406 -15.92 -22.42 43.25
CA VAL A 406 -14.77 -23.33 43.13
C VAL A 406 -13.45 -22.55 43.08
N SER A 407 -12.36 -23.18 43.50
CA SER A 407 -11.02 -22.59 43.43
C SER A 407 -9.93 -23.64 43.36
N VAL A 408 -8.82 -23.30 42.71
CA VAL A 408 -7.62 -24.16 42.59
C VAL A 408 -6.37 -23.39 42.99
N GLN A 409 -5.39 -24.10 43.55
CA GLN A 409 -4.10 -23.48 43.86
C GLN A 409 -3.40 -23.03 42.56
N ALA A 410 -2.88 -21.80 42.54
CA ALA A 410 -2.29 -21.22 41.34
C ALA A 410 -1.10 -22.02 40.81
N ARG A 411 -0.34 -22.67 41.70
CA ARG A 411 0.80 -23.52 41.35
C ARG A 411 0.35 -24.84 40.73
N GLU A 412 -0.70 -25.46 41.28
CA GLU A 412 -1.27 -26.71 40.76
C GLU A 412 -1.90 -26.50 39.39
N LEU A 413 -2.67 -25.42 39.22
CA LEU A 413 -3.23 -25.07 37.91
C LEU A 413 -2.14 -24.81 36.86
N PHE A 414 -1.07 -24.11 37.23
CA PHE A 414 0.05 -23.87 36.31
C PHE A 414 0.79 -25.18 35.97
N LYS A 415 1.01 -26.05 36.96
CA LYS A 415 1.63 -27.35 36.75
C LYS A 415 0.80 -28.23 35.80
N ALA A 416 -0.50 -28.36 36.05
CA ALA A 416 -1.42 -29.10 35.19
C ALA A 416 -1.45 -28.53 33.76
N TYR A 417 -1.36 -27.20 33.61
CA TYR A 417 -1.25 -26.56 32.29
C TYR A 417 0.06 -26.91 31.57
N GLN A 418 1.20 -26.93 32.28
CA GLN A 418 2.48 -27.33 31.69
C GLN A 418 2.46 -28.79 31.25
N GLU A 419 1.94 -29.69 32.08
CA GLU A 419 1.81 -31.11 31.78
C GLU A 419 0.90 -31.33 30.57
N TRP A 420 -0.28 -30.70 30.54
CA TRP A 420 -1.18 -30.76 29.37
C TRP A 420 -0.51 -30.20 28.10
N CYS A 421 0.26 -29.11 28.20
CA CYS A 421 1.00 -28.60 27.04
C CYS A 421 2.03 -29.60 26.52
N GLU A 422 2.80 -30.23 27.43
CA GLU A 422 3.79 -31.25 27.06
C GLU A 422 3.13 -32.46 26.39
N GLU A 423 2.00 -32.95 26.92
CA GLU A 423 1.21 -34.05 26.35
C GLU A 423 0.65 -33.72 24.96
N ASN A 424 0.30 -32.46 24.71
CA ASN A 424 -0.28 -31.99 23.45
C ASN A 424 0.76 -31.41 22.47
N ASN A 425 2.06 -31.51 22.76
CA ASN A 425 3.16 -30.87 21.99
C ASN A 425 3.01 -29.35 21.82
N GLU A 426 2.35 -28.71 22.79
CA GLU A 426 2.15 -27.26 22.83
C GLU A 426 3.23 -26.57 23.66
N ARG A 427 3.51 -25.31 23.35
CA ARG A 427 4.48 -24.51 24.11
C ARG A 427 3.79 -23.75 25.24
N ALA A 428 4.01 -24.20 26.48
CA ALA A 428 3.48 -23.54 27.66
C ALA A 428 3.89 -22.06 27.75
N PHE A 429 2.94 -21.23 28.20
CA PHE A 429 3.19 -19.84 28.58
C PHE A 429 3.99 -19.76 29.88
N SER A 430 4.60 -18.60 30.15
CA SER A 430 5.12 -18.32 31.48
C SER A 430 3.97 -18.15 32.49
N GLU A 431 4.21 -18.49 33.76
CA GLU A 431 3.20 -18.36 34.83
C GLU A 431 2.62 -16.94 34.91
N ARG A 432 3.48 -15.92 34.71
CA ARG A 432 3.07 -14.52 34.69
C ARG A 432 2.11 -14.21 33.54
N PHE A 433 2.36 -14.75 32.35
CA PHE A 433 1.51 -14.52 31.19
C PHE A 433 0.19 -15.27 31.31
N MET A 434 0.21 -16.53 31.77
CA MET A 434 -1.01 -17.28 32.08
C MET A 434 -1.86 -16.53 33.13
N ALA A 435 -1.24 -16.02 34.19
CA ALA A 435 -1.95 -15.25 35.21
C ALA A 435 -2.58 -13.96 34.67
N MET A 436 -1.95 -13.29 33.71
CA MET A 436 -2.54 -12.13 33.04
C MET A 436 -3.78 -12.54 32.23
N ARG A 437 -3.68 -13.62 31.45
CA ARG A 437 -4.76 -14.15 30.61
C ARG A 437 -5.97 -14.62 31.44
N LEU A 438 -5.74 -15.31 32.56
CA LEU A 438 -6.82 -15.75 33.45
C LEU A 438 -7.60 -14.56 34.02
N LYS A 439 -6.93 -13.43 34.33
CA LYS A 439 -7.60 -12.19 34.75
C LYS A 439 -8.42 -11.55 33.63
N GLU A 440 -7.90 -11.54 32.40
CA GLU A 440 -8.65 -11.06 31.23
C GLU A 440 -9.91 -11.89 30.98
N MET A 441 -9.89 -13.18 31.33
CA MET A 441 -11.05 -14.08 31.30
C MET A 441 -12.01 -13.88 32.48
N GLY A 442 -11.76 -12.89 33.36
CA GLY A 442 -12.63 -12.57 34.50
C GLY A 442 -12.37 -13.39 35.76
N LEU A 443 -11.30 -14.20 35.81
CA LEU A 443 -10.95 -14.97 36.99
C LEU A 443 -10.15 -14.11 37.99
N GLU A 444 -10.48 -14.26 39.27
CA GLU A 444 -9.82 -13.52 40.34
C GLU A 444 -8.73 -14.33 41.03
N LYS A 445 -7.56 -13.70 41.24
CA LYS A 445 -6.47 -14.29 42.02
C LYS A 445 -6.59 -13.84 43.48
N TRP A 446 -6.64 -14.80 44.39
CA TRP A 446 -6.72 -14.57 45.82
C TRP A 446 -5.51 -15.19 46.55
N ARG A 447 -5.20 -14.72 47.76
CA ARG A 447 -4.07 -15.22 48.58
C ARG A 447 -4.52 -15.58 49.99
N THR A 448 -3.99 -16.67 50.53
CA THR A 448 -3.95 -16.98 51.96
C THR A 448 -2.58 -16.66 52.55
N ALA A 449 -2.37 -16.94 53.83
CA ALA A 449 -1.04 -16.91 54.44
C ALA A 449 -0.07 -17.95 53.82
N GLU A 450 -0.60 -19.02 53.25
CA GLU A 450 0.17 -20.22 52.85
C GLU A 450 0.27 -20.37 51.32
N ALA A 451 -0.71 -19.89 50.54
CA ALA A 451 -0.77 -20.12 49.10
C ALA A 451 -1.56 -19.05 48.33
N ARG A 452 -1.48 -19.12 46.99
CA ARG A 452 -2.27 -18.30 46.05
C ARG A 452 -3.24 -19.19 45.31
N PHE A 453 -4.46 -18.71 45.09
CA PHE A 453 -5.55 -19.45 44.45
C PHE A 453 -6.16 -18.64 43.30
N TRP A 454 -6.75 -19.34 42.34
CA TRP A 454 -7.69 -18.77 41.37
C TRP A 454 -9.11 -19.13 41.77
N ARG A 455 -10.00 -18.15 41.82
CA ARG A 455 -11.44 -18.35 42.09
C ARG A 455 -12.22 -18.46 40.79
N GLY A 456 -13.28 -19.26 40.81
CA GLY A 456 -14.15 -19.49 39.66
C GLY A 456 -13.65 -20.57 38.71
N ILE A 457 -12.56 -21.27 39.04
CA ILE A 457 -11.97 -22.34 38.25
C ILE A 457 -11.38 -23.44 39.14
N MET A 458 -11.57 -24.71 38.76
CA MET A 458 -10.97 -25.88 39.40
C MET A 458 -10.53 -26.92 38.36
N LEU A 459 -9.63 -27.83 38.72
CA LEU A 459 -9.23 -28.94 37.85
C LEU A 459 -10.28 -30.06 37.88
N LYS A 460 -10.59 -30.66 36.73
CA LYS A 460 -11.54 -31.79 36.64
C LYS A 460 -11.07 -33.02 37.42
N ALA A 461 -9.76 -33.21 37.56
CA ALA A 461 -9.18 -34.30 38.34
C ALA A 461 -9.46 -34.20 39.86
N GLU A 462 -9.96 -33.06 40.34
CA GLU A 462 -10.33 -32.86 41.76
C GLU A 462 -11.80 -33.21 42.04
N LEU A 463 -12.58 -33.65 41.03
CA LEU A 463 -13.97 -34.11 41.19
C LEU A 463 -14.11 -35.62 41.43
N SER A 464 -12.99 -36.36 41.36
CA SER A 464 -12.94 -37.81 41.59
C SER A 464 -12.63 -38.17 43.03
#